data_AF-B4VI82-F1
#
_entry.id   AF-B4VI82-F1
#
_cell.length_a   1.000
_cell.length_b   1.000
_cell.length_c   1.000
_cell.angle_alpha   90.00
_cell.angle_beta   90.00
_cell.angle_gamma   90.00
#
_symmetry.space_group_name_H-M   'P 1'
#
loop_
_entity.id
_entity.type
_entity.pdbx_description
1 polymer ?
#
loop_
_entity_poly.entity_id
_entity_poly.type
_entity_poly.pdbx_seq_one_letter_code
_entity_poly.pdbx_strand_id
1 'polypeptide(L)'
;MSLQLSIPDSVLRAIRLPEQRIEQELLCKFAVALYTEKLLSFAKARELAQIDKYEFGQLLAQRQVLRHYGAEKLEDNLRYARIEQYIANPEFSNF
;
A
#
# COMPACT_ATOMS: atom_id res chain seq x y z
N MET A 1 0.30 -8.83 -13.65
CA MET A 1 1.71 -8.38 -13.67
C MET A 1 2.17 -8.19 -12.24
N SER A 2 3.42 -8.51 -11.93
CA SER A 2 4.06 -8.23 -10.64
C SER A 2 5.17 -7.21 -10.82
N LEU A 3 5.29 -6.29 -9.86
CA LEU A 3 6.41 -5.36 -9.73
C LEU A 3 7.26 -5.82 -8.55
N GLN A 4 8.58 -5.88 -8.73
CA GLN A 4 9.52 -6.31 -7.69
C GLN A 4 10.38 -5.12 -7.25
N LEU A 5 10.38 -4.85 -5.94
CA LEU A 5 11.28 -3.89 -5.31
C LEU A 5 12.40 -4.67 -4.60
N SER A 6 13.65 -4.30 -4.87
CA SER A 6 14.82 -4.88 -4.22
C SER A 6 15.38 -3.90 -3.19
N ILE A 7 15.57 -4.38 -1.97
CA ILE A 7 16.22 -3.63 -0.90
C ILE A 7 17.67 -4.12 -0.81
N PRO A 8 18.68 -3.22 -0.88
CA PRO A 8 20.07 -3.61 -0.73
C PRO A 8 20.34 -4.27 0.63
N ASP A 9 21.19 -5.29 0.66
CA ASP A 9 21.54 -6.03 1.89
C ASP A 9 22.04 -5.12 3.01
N SER A 10 22.80 -4.06 2.68
CA SER A 10 23.30 -3.10 3.65
C SER A 10 22.16 -2.36 4.37
N VAL A 11 21.08 -2.04 3.64
CA VAL A 11 19.87 -1.43 4.19
C VAL A 11 19.09 -2.46 5.00
N LEU A 12 18.95 -3.69 4.49
CA LEU A 12 18.25 -4.78 5.19
C LEU A 12 18.87 -5.06 6.57
N ARG A 13 20.21 -5.14 6.64
CA ARG A 13 20.96 -5.34 7.90
C ARG A 13 20.86 -4.17 8.86
N ALA A 14 20.57 -2.96 8.37
CA ALA A 14 20.36 -1.79 9.22
C ALA A 14 18.97 -1.77 9.88
N ILE A 15 18.01 -2.56 9.38
CA ILE A 15 16.67 -2.68 9.95
C ILE A 15 16.76 -3.52 11.24
N ARG A 16 16.43 -2.90 12.38
CA ARG A 16 16.44 -3.54 13.69
C ARG A 16 15.14 -4.32 13.95
N LEU A 17 14.86 -5.33 13.12
CA LEU A 17 13.72 -6.24 13.26
C LEU A 17 14.18 -7.69 13.12
N PRO A 18 13.47 -8.67 13.71
CA PRO A 18 13.75 -10.08 13.49
C PRO A 18 13.60 -10.44 12.00
N GLU A 19 14.56 -11.17 11.43
CA GLU A 19 14.59 -11.51 9.99
C GLU A 19 13.28 -12.15 9.50
N GLN A 20 12.69 -13.01 10.33
CA GLN A 20 11.42 -13.71 10.05
C GLN A 20 10.21 -12.78 9.93
N ARG A 21 10.32 -11.52 10.38
CA ARG A 21 9.23 -10.53 10.40
C ARG A 21 9.52 -9.29 9.57
N ILE A 22 10.74 -9.12 9.05
CA ILE A 22 11.12 -7.91 8.30
C ILE A 22 10.19 -7.69 7.11
N GLU A 23 9.96 -8.73 6.30
CA GLU A 23 9.14 -8.61 5.09
C GLU A 23 7.72 -8.17 5.42
N GLN A 24 7.07 -8.85 6.38
CA GLN A 24 5.71 -8.52 6.80
C GLN A 24 5.60 -7.10 7.38
N GLU A 25 6.57 -6.68 8.19
CA GLU A 25 6.61 -5.32 8.74
C GLU A 25 6.80 -4.26 7.66
N LEU A 26 7.63 -4.54 6.66
CA LEU A 26 7.83 -3.66 5.50
C LEU A 26 6.57 -3.56 4.64
N LEU A 27 5.89 -4.68 4.36
CA LEU A 27 4.62 -4.68 3.65
C LEU A 27 3.56 -3.87 4.40
N CYS A 28 3.42 -4.09 5.72
CA CYS A 28 2.51 -3.32 6.57
C CYS A 28 2.85 -1.82 6.61
N LYS A 29 4.13 -1.45 6.64
CA LYS A 29 4.56 -0.04 6.60
C LYS A 29 4.27 0.59 5.25
N PHE A 30 4.57 -0.14 4.17
CA PHE A 30 4.36 0.34 2.81
C PHE A 30 2.88 0.51 2.49
N ALA A 31 2.04 -0.48 2.85
CA ALA A 31 0.59 -0.38 2.72
C ALA A 31 0.00 0.82 3.44
N VAL A 32 0.46 1.11 4.67
CA VAL A 32 -0.02 2.29 5.43
C VAL A 32 0.44 3.59 4.79
N ALA A 33 1.68 3.66 4.28
CA ALA A 33 2.16 4.84 3.56
C ALA A 33 1.31 5.12 2.32
N LEU A 34 1.09 4.10 1.48
CA LEU A 34 0.27 4.22 0.28
C LEU A 34 -1.20 4.55 0.60
N TYR A 35 -1.75 4.04 1.70
CA TYR A 35 -3.09 4.42 2.16
C TYR A 35 -3.15 5.90 2.59
N THR A 36 -2.16 6.34 3.35
CA THR A 36 -2.10 7.71 3.91
C THR A 36 -1.91 8.75 2.81
N GLU A 37 -1.10 8.44 1.80
CA GLU A 37 -0.94 9.25 0.59
C GLU A 37 -2.15 9.15 -0.36
N LYS A 38 -3.20 8.45 0.08
CA LYS A 38 -4.39 8.13 -0.70
C LYS A 38 -4.05 7.44 -2.00
N LEU A 39 -2.94 6.74 -2.19
CA LEU A 39 -2.61 6.00 -3.42
C LEU A 39 -3.33 4.64 -3.49
N LEU A 40 -3.61 4.03 -2.34
CA LEU A 40 -4.41 2.82 -2.24
C LEU A 40 -5.66 3.07 -1.40
N SER A 41 -6.76 2.44 -1.80
CA SER A 41 -7.93 2.32 -0.93
C SER A 41 -7.67 1.30 0.17
N PHE A 42 -8.49 1.35 1.22
CA PHE A 42 -8.41 0.47 2.37
C PHE A 42 -8.37 -1.01 1.96
N ALA A 43 -9.20 -1.40 0.98
CA ALA A 43 -9.28 -2.77 0.51
C ALA A 43 -7.97 -3.24 -0.16
N LYS A 44 -7.32 -2.39 -0.94
CA LYS A 44 -6.04 -2.69 -1.60
C LYS A 44 -4.85 -2.55 -0.68
N ALA A 45 -4.89 -1.61 0.27
CA ALA A 45 -3.85 -1.47 1.27
C ALA A 45 -3.78 -2.68 2.21
N ARG A 46 -4.93 -3.20 2.70
CA ARG A 46 -4.93 -4.45 3.50
C ARG A 46 -4.52 -5.68 2.70
N GLU A 47 -4.85 -5.72 1.40
CA GLU A 47 -4.43 -6.80 0.49
C GLU A 47 -2.91 -6.81 0.35
N LEU A 48 -2.29 -5.64 0.17
CA LEU A 48 -0.83 -5.50 0.14
C LEU A 48 -0.18 -5.86 1.48
N ALA A 49 -0.81 -5.47 2.60
CA ALA A 49 -0.34 -5.82 3.93
C ALA A 49 -0.56 -7.29 4.31
N GLN A 50 -1.29 -8.07 3.50
CA GLN A 50 -1.59 -9.48 3.76
C GLN A 50 -2.24 -9.77 5.13
N ILE A 51 -3.03 -8.82 5.64
CA ILE A 51 -3.75 -8.95 6.91
C ILE A 51 -5.24 -8.70 6.74
N ASP A 52 -6.02 -9.12 7.72
CA ASP A 52 -7.46 -8.98 7.64
C ASP A 52 -7.92 -7.52 7.84
N LYS A 53 -9.23 -7.28 7.62
CA LYS A 53 -9.84 -5.96 7.74
C LYS A 53 -9.73 -5.39 9.16
N TYR A 54 -9.87 -6.23 10.18
CA TYR A 54 -9.82 -5.82 11.57
C TYR A 54 -8.38 -5.49 11.98
N GLU A 55 -7.43 -6.35 11.64
CA GLU A 55 -5.99 -6.16 11.86
C GLU A 55 -5.47 -4.89 11.18
N PHE A 56 -5.78 -4.67 9.90
CA PHE A 56 -5.39 -3.44 9.21
C PHE A 56 -6.05 -2.21 9.84
N GLY A 57 -7.28 -2.36 10.29
CA GLY A 57 -7.98 -1.33 11.02
C GLY A 57 -7.33 -0.95 12.35
N GLN A 58 -6.80 -1.94 13.09
CA GLN A 58 -6.04 -1.71 14.32
C GLN A 58 -4.66 -1.10 14.01
N LEU A 59 -4.00 -1.54 12.93
CA LEU A 59 -2.72 -1.01 12.48
C LEU A 59 -2.79 0.49 12.19
N LEU A 60 -3.84 0.95 11.51
CA LEU A 60 -4.08 2.38 11.29
C LEU A 60 -4.30 3.13 12.60
N ALA A 61 -5.06 2.56 13.54
CA ALA A 61 -5.33 3.18 14.83
C ALA A 61 -4.06 3.32 15.68
N GLN A 62 -3.23 2.27 15.74
CA GLN A 62 -1.93 2.29 16.43
C GLN A 62 -0.98 3.35 15.86
N ARG A 63 -1.06 3.60 14.56
CA ARG A 63 -0.23 4.60 13.85
C ARG A 63 -0.88 5.97 13.76
N GLN A 64 -2.01 6.18 14.44
CA GLN A 64 -2.78 7.44 14.44
C GLN A 64 -3.17 7.94 13.04
N VAL A 65 -3.38 7.00 12.11
CA VAL A 65 -3.83 7.31 10.76
C VAL A 65 -5.36 7.39 10.76
N LEU A 66 -5.89 8.57 10.43
CA LEU A 66 -7.32 8.82 10.33
C LEU A 66 -7.93 7.94 9.23
N ARG A 67 -8.95 7.13 9.56
CA ARG A 67 -9.67 6.35 8.56
C ARG A 67 -10.52 7.28 7.70
N HIS A 68 -10.36 7.21 6.39
CA HIS A 68 -11.11 8.00 5.42
C HIS A 68 -12.48 7.37 5.07
N TYR A 69 -13.24 6.92 6.08
CA TYR A 69 -14.50 6.16 5.91
C TYR A 69 -15.57 6.82 5.01
N GLY A 70 -15.52 8.15 4.83
CA GLY A 70 -16.46 8.90 3.99
C GLY A 70 -15.99 9.17 2.55
N ALA A 71 -14.69 9.20 2.28
CA ALA A 71 -14.15 9.55 0.97
C ALA A 71 -13.86 8.32 0.09
N GLU A 72 -13.50 7.18 0.71
CA GLU A 72 -13.07 5.98 -0.02
C GLU A 72 -14.18 5.30 -0.81
N LYS A 73 -15.44 5.36 -0.33
CA LYS A 73 -16.59 4.82 -1.08
C LYS A 73 -16.86 5.56 -2.39
N LEU A 74 -16.43 6.82 -2.50
CA LEU A 74 -16.63 7.65 -3.69
C LEU A 74 -15.41 7.61 -4.62
N GLU A 75 -14.18 7.56 -4.08
CA GLU A 75 -12.94 7.50 -4.87
C GLU A 75 -12.68 6.12 -5.50
N ASP A 76 -13.09 5.00 -4.87
CA ASP A 76 -12.92 3.66 -5.46
C ASP A 76 -13.63 3.54 -6.82
N ASN A 77 -14.78 4.20 -7.00
CA ASN A 77 -15.49 4.23 -8.28
C ASN A 77 -14.80 5.12 -9.33
N LEU A 78 -14.20 6.24 -8.93
CA LEU A 78 -13.55 7.18 -9.85
C LEU A 78 -12.13 6.74 -10.27
N ARG A 79 -11.41 6.02 -9.40
CA ARG A 79 -10.08 5.52 -9.72
C ARG A 79 -10.09 4.30 -10.61
N TYR A 80 -11.04 3.37 -10.42
CA TYR A 80 -11.21 2.30 -11.40
C TYR A 80 -11.45 2.86 -12.81
N ALA A 81 -12.26 3.92 -12.94
CA ALA A 81 -12.47 4.60 -14.22
C ALA A 81 -11.21 5.33 -14.77
N ARG A 82 -10.38 5.92 -13.89
CA ARG A 82 -9.17 6.68 -14.31
C ARG A 82 -7.96 5.79 -14.60
N ILE A 83 -7.85 4.63 -13.95
CA ILE A 83 -6.79 3.63 -14.22
C ILE A 83 -7.02 2.97 -15.59
N GLU A 84 -8.28 2.69 -15.98
CA GLU A 84 -8.58 2.22 -17.34
C GLU A 84 -8.19 3.22 -18.43
N GLN A 85 -8.34 4.53 -18.18
CA GLN A 85 -7.89 5.57 -19.13
C GLN A 85 -6.36 5.69 -19.25
N TYR A 86 -5.61 5.41 -18.18
CA TYR A 86 -4.14 5.47 -18.21
C TYR A 86 -3.50 4.26 -18.90
N ILE A 87 -4.12 3.08 -18.81
CA ILE A 87 -3.69 1.87 -19.55
C ILE A 87 -3.96 2.02 -21.06
N ALA A 88 -4.86 2.91 -21.46
CA ALA A 88 -5.19 3.19 -22.86
C ALA A 88 -4.30 4.27 -23.53
N ASN A 89 -3.33 4.87 -22.82
CA ASN A 89 -2.49 5.94 -23.37
C ASN A 89 -1.03 5.48 -23.59
N PRO A 90 -0.57 5.30 -24.86
CA PRO A 90 0.73 4.70 -25.17
C PRO A 90 1.96 5.62 -24.93
N GLU A 91 1.79 6.86 -24.48
CA GLU A 91 2.91 7.81 -24.37
C GLU A 91 3.77 7.73 -23.11
N PHE A 92 3.43 6.89 -22.12
CA PHE A 92 4.18 6.83 -20.84
C PHE A 92 5.03 5.56 -20.64
N SER A 93 5.32 4.79 -21.71
CA SER A 93 6.14 3.57 -21.63
C SER A 93 7.65 3.77 -21.74
N ASN A 94 8.19 4.97 -21.52
CA ASN A 94 9.65 5.18 -21.53
C ASN A 94 10.10 6.11 -20.40
N PHE A 95 10.21 5.58 -19.19
CA PHE A 95 11.19 6.00 -18.18
C PHE A 95 11.50 4.83 -17.24
#